data_AF-A0A6B1BJU0-F1
#
_entry.id   AF-A0A6B1BJU0-F1
#
_cell.length_a   1.000
_cell.length_b   1.000
_cell.length_c   1.000
_cell.angle_alpha   90.00
_cell.angle_beta   90.00
_cell.angle_gamma   90.00
#
_symmetry.space_group_name_H-M   'P 1'
#
loop_
_entity.id
_entity.type
_entity.pdbx_description
1 polymer ?
#
loop_
_entity_poly.entity_id
_entity_poly.type
_entity_poly.pdbx_seq_one_letter_code
_entity_poly.pdbx_strand_id
1 'polypeptide(L)'
;MKPETMLEKVCRSLDILVALGATYEGLFPSIIDRSTHQMMTKMPPGIEGQRDGDRSHLGSNLIHDQAALKTMYALAEALDRPDYAQAADRYLQRFATHCTDTITGIFPWGEHAYWHLLEDRVADSYQLREGASPSKTTHDHLRQAPLWLWEKLYAFNPPCVERFAEGINGHWTEGEPLEYIRHAYIDEKRPYARGERSCDFPRHGGFYIFDWAFAYLKTERTDFVQQIETMLDYWWEKRDDLGLLQTESRSPEDDVDFYRINAPGQTLSLGVSLLESAELIAGALPDLATRMRERAAVYIDGFLKAPHDLERGIYVNSFHRGSSEAKGTMPIWGSVYGNWPACYAALFALCGHRIRPHQGLFEWAIAVGKSYLETDFPDDIAVPSMDAGLGLELLADLYDLTGETRWLDGGLTLAEKLMAIYMDGDLPRGASGIDWYESQMGPSFLQHGLARIALMARDGLPCILEGDYTAR
;
A
#
# COMPACT_ATOMS: atom_id res chain seq x y z
N MET A 1 10.86 -9.38 24.69
CA MET A 1 10.42 -8.11 25.32
C MET A 1 9.05 -8.31 25.99
N LYS A 2 8.62 -7.40 26.87
CA LYS A 2 7.24 -7.37 27.39
C LYS A 2 6.27 -6.69 26.41
N PRO A 3 5.04 -7.19 26.19
CA PRO A 3 4.06 -6.54 25.30
C PRO A 3 3.73 -5.10 25.69
N GLU A 4 3.63 -4.79 26.99
CA GLU A 4 3.31 -3.45 27.46
C GLU A 4 4.37 -2.43 27.03
N THR A 5 5.64 -2.80 27.06
CA THR A 5 6.76 -1.94 26.64
C THR A 5 6.78 -1.69 25.12
N MET A 6 6.24 -2.62 24.31
CA MET A 6 6.05 -2.39 22.88
C MET A 6 4.92 -1.37 22.64
N LEU A 7 3.79 -1.54 23.34
CA LEU A 7 2.66 -0.62 23.27
C LEU A 7 3.02 0.79 23.77
N GLU A 8 3.75 0.90 24.89
CA GLU A 8 4.29 2.17 25.41
C GLU A 8 5.13 2.91 24.35
N LYS A 9 6.00 2.18 23.63
CA LYS A 9 6.84 2.75 22.56
C LYS A 9 6.05 3.14 21.30
N VAL A 10 5.06 2.35 20.88
CA VAL A 10 4.17 2.73 19.75
C VAL A 10 3.33 3.95 20.13
N CYS A 11 2.71 3.95 21.31
CA CYS A 11 1.96 5.09 21.85
C CYS A 11 2.81 6.35 21.92
N ARG A 12 4.03 6.27 22.44
CA ARG A 12 4.97 7.41 22.50
C ARG A 12 5.24 8.01 21.12
N SER A 13 5.40 7.16 20.10
CA SER A 13 5.59 7.62 18.72
C SER A 13 4.32 8.26 18.14
N LEU A 14 3.14 7.70 18.42
CA LEU A 14 1.86 8.25 17.96
C LEU A 14 1.55 9.58 18.66
N ASP A 15 1.83 9.72 19.95
CA ASP A 15 1.67 10.98 20.71
C ASP A 15 2.46 12.14 20.05
N ILE A 16 3.63 11.85 19.48
CA ILE A 16 4.46 12.84 18.76
C ILE A 16 3.87 13.17 17.39
N LEU A 17 3.36 12.19 16.64
CA LEU A 17 2.65 12.46 15.38
C LEU A 17 1.39 13.30 15.63
N VAL A 18 0.64 13.04 16.71
CA VAL A 18 -0.52 13.84 17.12
C VAL A 18 -0.11 15.26 17.51
N ALA A 19 0.98 15.45 18.27
CA ALA A 19 1.48 16.77 18.66
C ALA A 19 1.97 17.59 17.46
N LEU A 20 2.65 16.95 16.49
CA LEU A 20 3.03 17.58 15.23
C LEU A 20 1.80 17.88 14.36
N GLY A 21 0.86 16.95 14.24
CA GLY A 21 -0.39 17.13 13.50
C GLY A 21 -1.19 18.33 14.01
N ALA A 22 -1.22 18.57 15.33
CA ALA A 22 -1.84 19.76 15.91
C ALA A 22 -1.20 21.10 15.47
N THR A 23 0.05 21.08 14.98
CA THR A 23 0.72 22.26 14.39
C THR A 23 0.33 22.48 12.92
N TYR A 24 -0.14 21.44 12.22
CA TYR A 24 -0.49 21.44 10.80
C TYR A 24 -1.96 21.03 10.57
N GLU A 25 -2.85 21.57 11.42
CA GLU A 25 -4.32 21.43 11.35
C GLU A 25 -4.87 19.98 11.35
N GLY A 26 -4.05 19.00 11.73
CA GLY A 26 -4.36 17.58 11.82
C GLY A 26 -3.44 16.68 10.99
N LEU A 27 -2.73 17.22 10.00
CA LEU A 27 -1.93 16.46 9.03
C LEU A 27 -0.52 16.15 9.56
N PHE A 28 -0.04 14.93 9.37
CA PHE A 28 1.28 14.51 9.86
C PHE A 28 2.40 14.88 8.87
N PRO A 29 3.50 15.52 9.32
CA PRO A 29 4.67 15.75 8.48
C PRO A 29 5.33 14.46 8.03
N SER A 30 5.64 14.36 6.73
CA SER A 30 6.17 13.14 6.14
C SER A 30 7.64 12.89 6.45
N ILE A 31 8.42 13.93 6.77
CA ILE A 31 9.84 13.82 7.14
C ILE A 31 10.09 14.59 8.45
N ILE A 32 10.48 13.87 9.50
CA ILE A 32 10.60 14.40 10.87
C ILE A 32 11.98 14.06 11.46
N ASP A 33 12.61 15.06 12.08
CA ASP A 33 13.85 14.91 12.86
C ASP A 33 13.54 14.20 14.18
N ARG A 34 14.19 13.04 14.41
CA ARG A 34 13.94 12.16 15.57
C ARG A 34 14.45 12.71 16.90
N SER A 35 15.28 13.76 16.88
CA SER A 35 15.93 14.33 18.07
C SER A 35 15.21 15.57 18.60
N THR A 36 14.61 16.35 17.69
CA THR A 36 13.88 17.59 17.98
C THR A 36 12.37 17.43 17.89
N HIS A 37 11.88 16.35 17.27
CA HIS A 37 10.48 16.12 16.96
C HIS A 37 9.86 17.28 16.15
N GLN A 38 10.56 17.71 15.09
CA GLN A 38 10.14 18.79 14.18
C GLN A 38 10.19 18.31 12.73
N MET A 39 9.33 18.87 11.87
CA MET A 39 9.40 18.64 10.43
C MET A 39 10.75 19.13 9.88
N MET A 40 11.43 18.30 9.09
CA MET A 40 12.71 18.67 8.50
C MET A 40 12.50 19.71 7.39
N THR A 41 13.10 20.90 7.54
CA THR A 41 13.04 21.99 6.55
C THR A 41 14.08 21.86 5.44
N LYS A 42 15.03 20.93 5.59
CA LYS A 42 15.98 20.51 4.57
C LYS A 42 15.79 19.01 4.36
N MET A 43 15.61 18.60 3.11
CA MET A 43 15.47 17.19 2.75
C MET A 43 16.75 16.43 3.13
N PRO A 44 16.68 15.33 3.91
CA PRO A 44 17.81 14.44 4.13
C PRO A 44 18.14 13.69 2.82
N PRO A 45 19.37 13.15 2.65
CA PRO A 45 19.69 12.30 1.51
C PRO A 45 18.75 11.10 1.43
N GLY A 46 18.50 10.56 0.24
CA GLY A 46 17.80 9.29 0.11
C GLY A 46 18.67 8.10 0.53
N ILE A 47 18.04 6.96 0.85
CA ILE A 47 18.74 5.67 0.91
C ILE A 47 18.94 5.10 -0.51
N GLU A 48 19.79 4.09 -0.64
CA GLU A 48 19.97 3.39 -1.92
C GLU A 48 18.63 2.81 -2.42
N GLY A 49 18.34 3.00 -3.71
CA GLY A 49 17.07 2.58 -4.31
C GLY A 49 15.85 3.48 -4.03
N GLN A 50 15.95 4.49 -3.15
CA GLN A 50 14.91 5.50 -2.97
C GLN A 50 15.02 6.60 -4.05
N ARG A 51 13.88 7.05 -4.59
CA ARG A 51 13.84 8.15 -5.57
C ARG A 51 13.31 9.42 -4.91
N ASP A 52 14.01 10.54 -5.04
CA ASP A 52 13.51 11.84 -4.52
C ASP A 52 12.18 12.27 -5.15
N GLY A 53 11.92 11.78 -6.38
CA GLY A 53 10.65 11.96 -7.08
C GLY A 53 9.42 11.33 -6.42
N ASP A 54 9.57 10.63 -5.29
CA ASP A 54 8.51 9.89 -4.60
C ASP A 54 8.29 10.39 -3.17
N ARG A 55 9.07 11.40 -2.74
CA ARG A 55 9.16 11.85 -1.34
C ARG A 55 8.23 13.03 -1.10
N SER A 56 7.60 13.10 0.07
CA SER A 56 6.66 14.17 0.43
C SER A 56 7.31 15.25 1.31
N HIS A 57 8.47 15.77 0.89
CA HIS A 57 9.23 16.77 1.65
C HIS A 57 8.39 18.05 1.89
N LEU A 58 8.45 18.59 3.12
CA LEU A 58 7.59 19.67 3.64
C LEU A 58 6.07 19.36 3.60
N GLY A 59 5.68 18.09 3.46
CA GLY A 59 4.32 17.69 3.14
C GLY A 59 3.72 16.58 4.00
N SER A 60 2.47 16.24 3.72
CA SER A 60 1.72 15.11 4.28
C SER A 60 1.04 14.32 3.14
N ASN A 61 1.00 12.99 3.25
CA ASN A 61 0.49 12.10 2.21
C ASN A 61 -0.29 10.95 2.84
N LEU A 62 -1.63 11.02 2.74
CA LEU A 62 -2.55 10.09 3.40
C LEU A 62 -2.29 8.61 3.03
N ILE A 63 -1.78 8.30 1.83
CA ILE A 63 -1.43 6.93 1.44
C ILE A 63 -0.29 6.35 2.33
N HIS A 64 0.58 7.20 2.88
CA HIS A 64 1.68 6.79 3.76
C HIS A 64 1.23 6.60 5.21
N ASP A 65 0.23 7.37 5.65
CA ASP A 65 -0.19 7.42 7.06
C ASP A 65 -1.33 6.43 7.42
N GLN A 66 -1.93 5.74 6.43
CA GLN A 66 -3.10 4.85 6.61
C GLN A 66 -2.95 3.84 7.76
N ALA A 67 -1.85 3.09 7.80
CA ALA A 67 -1.62 2.05 8.82
C ALA A 67 -1.47 2.63 10.24
N ALA A 68 -0.91 3.84 10.37
CA ALA A 68 -0.83 4.56 11.64
C ALA A 68 -2.23 5.03 12.09
N LEU A 69 -3.04 5.56 11.17
CA LEU A 69 -4.43 5.94 11.44
C LEU A 69 -5.30 4.74 11.84
N LYS A 70 -5.17 3.59 11.17
CA LYS A 70 -5.83 2.32 11.58
C LYS A 70 -5.40 1.90 12.99
N THR A 71 -4.09 1.95 13.27
CA THR A 71 -3.53 1.65 14.60
C THR A 71 -4.08 2.58 15.68
N MET A 72 -4.20 3.88 15.39
CA MET A 72 -4.75 4.88 16.32
C MET A 72 -6.21 4.60 16.70
N TYR A 73 -7.05 4.14 15.77
CA TYR A 73 -8.43 3.74 16.12
C TYR A 73 -8.47 2.51 17.04
N ALA A 74 -7.70 1.45 16.73
CA ALA A 74 -7.68 0.25 17.57
C ALA A 74 -7.09 0.51 18.96
N LEU A 75 -6.01 1.29 19.05
CA LEU A 75 -5.41 1.67 20.34
C LEU A 75 -6.31 2.62 21.15
N ALA A 76 -7.20 3.39 20.52
CA ALA A 76 -8.16 4.22 21.23
C ALA A 76 -9.12 3.38 22.09
N GLU A 77 -9.58 2.23 21.55
CA GLU A 77 -10.43 1.28 22.27
C GLU A 77 -9.60 0.35 23.18
N ALA A 78 -8.50 -0.22 22.68
CA ALA A 78 -7.68 -1.20 23.39
C ALA A 78 -6.90 -0.67 24.61
N LEU A 79 -6.81 0.66 24.77
CA LEU A 79 -6.08 1.34 25.85
C LEU A 79 -6.88 2.45 26.55
N ASP A 80 -8.18 2.64 26.24
CA ASP A 80 -8.98 3.79 26.67
C ASP A 80 -8.29 5.14 26.36
N ARG A 81 -7.86 5.29 25.10
CA ARG A 81 -7.19 6.48 24.53
C ARG A 81 -8.06 7.17 23.47
N PRO A 82 -9.24 7.70 23.83
CA PRO A 82 -10.18 8.30 22.86
C PRO A 82 -9.60 9.52 22.13
N ASP A 83 -8.49 10.09 22.60
CA ASP A 83 -7.74 11.15 21.93
C ASP A 83 -7.07 10.67 20.63
N TYR A 84 -6.69 9.40 20.51
CA TYR A 84 -6.16 8.84 19.25
C TYR A 84 -7.23 8.78 18.16
N ALA A 85 -8.44 8.30 18.48
CA ALA A 85 -9.56 8.31 17.53
C ALA A 85 -9.91 9.75 17.10
N GLN A 86 -9.92 10.70 18.04
CA GLN A 86 -10.14 12.13 17.73
C GLN A 86 -9.03 12.74 16.87
N ALA A 87 -7.78 12.32 17.02
CA ALA A 87 -6.67 12.81 16.21
C ALA A 87 -6.67 12.20 14.80
N ALA A 88 -6.99 10.92 14.66
CA ALA A 88 -7.18 10.27 13.37
C ALA A 88 -8.39 10.86 12.60
N ASP A 89 -9.51 11.09 13.29
CA ASP A 89 -10.67 11.79 12.73
C ASP A 89 -10.31 13.24 12.30
N ARG A 90 -9.48 13.95 13.08
CA ARG A 90 -8.99 15.30 12.72
C ARG A 90 -8.15 15.29 11.44
N TYR A 91 -7.21 14.35 11.31
CA TYR A 91 -6.41 14.19 10.08
C TYR A 91 -7.36 13.97 8.89
N LEU A 92 -8.22 12.96 8.97
CA LEU A 92 -9.09 12.55 7.87
C LEU A 92 -10.12 13.63 7.51
N GLN A 93 -10.66 14.34 8.49
CA GLN A 93 -11.56 15.46 8.26
C GLN A 93 -10.84 16.65 7.60
N ARG A 94 -9.61 17.00 8.04
CA ARG A 94 -8.82 18.04 7.37
C ARG A 94 -8.51 17.65 5.93
N PHE A 95 -8.07 16.42 5.69
CA PHE A 95 -7.81 15.93 4.34
C PHE A 95 -9.08 16.01 3.47
N ALA A 96 -10.18 15.38 3.90
CA ALA A 96 -11.44 15.29 3.16
C ALA A 96 -12.13 16.63 2.92
N THR A 97 -11.95 17.65 3.78
CA THR A 97 -12.64 18.94 3.64
C THR A 97 -11.79 20.06 3.04
N HIS A 98 -10.47 19.91 3.01
CA HIS A 98 -9.54 20.96 2.57
C HIS A 98 -8.60 20.53 1.44
N CYS A 99 -8.00 19.34 1.54
CA CYS A 99 -6.97 18.89 0.60
C CYS A 99 -7.54 18.37 -0.73
N THR A 100 -8.80 17.93 -0.75
CA THR A 100 -9.40 17.21 -1.89
C THR A 100 -10.09 18.09 -2.93
N ASP A 101 -10.15 19.42 -2.77
CA ASP A 101 -10.82 20.32 -3.74
C ASP A 101 -9.92 20.62 -4.96
N THR A 102 -9.54 19.56 -5.69
CA THR A 102 -8.64 19.64 -6.85
C THR A 102 -9.40 19.80 -8.17
N ILE A 103 -8.71 20.30 -9.20
CA ILE A 103 -9.30 20.58 -10.52
C ILE A 103 -9.88 19.32 -11.16
N THR A 104 -9.22 18.17 -11.03
CA THR A 104 -9.73 16.89 -11.55
C THR A 104 -10.61 16.12 -10.55
N GLY A 105 -10.57 16.45 -9.26
CA GLY A 105 -11.20 15.67 -8.18
C GLY A 105 -10.28 14.58 -7.61
N ILE A 106 -9.17 14.27 -8.29
CA ILE A 106 -8.14 13.34 -7.83
C ILE A 106 -7.40 13.94 -6.63
N PHE A 107 -7.16 13.13 -5.59
CA PHE A 107 -6.57 13.61 -4.34
C PHE A 107 -5.05 13.84 -4.44
N PRO A 108 -4.49 14.79 -3.68
CA PRO A 108 -3.05 15.00 -3.56
C PRO A 108 -2.44 13.97 -2.62
N TRP A 109 -2.32 12.74 -3.11
CA TRP A 109 -1.77 11.59 -2.41
C TRP A 109 -1.08 10.62 -3.41
N GLY A 110 -0.48 9.54 -2.92
CA GLY A 110 0.07 8.48 -3.76
C GLY A 110 1.58 8.59 -4.02
N GLU A 111 2.08 8.11 -5.17
CA GLU A 111 3.54 8.04 -5.42
C GLU A 111 4.14 9.42 -5.68
N HIS A 112 3.37 10.32 -6.30
CA HIS A 112 3.90 11.57 -6.88
C HIS A 112 3.24 12.87 -6.41
N ALA A 113 2.13 12.79 -5.66
CA ALA A 113 1.41 13.95 -5.15
C ALA A 113 1.22 13.91 -3.63
N TYR A 114 1.19 15.08 -3.01
CA TYR A 114 1.02 15.25 -1.56
C TYR A 114 0.50 16.66 -1.21
N TRP A 115 0.04 16.86 0.03
CA TRP A 115 -0.31 18.21 0.53
C TRP A 115 0.90 18.88 1.17
N HIS A 116 1.28 20.08 0.69
CA HIS A 116 2.45 20.82 1.18
C HIS A 116 2.09 21.66 2.40
N LEU A 117 2.59 21.28 3.58
CA LEU A 117 2.15 21.81 4.87
C LEU A 117 2.52 23.29 5.10
N LEU A 118 3.58 23.78 4.45
CA LEU A 118 4.01 25.19 4.58
C LEU A 118 3.42 26.15 3.54
N GLU A 119 2.86 25.61 2.45
CA GLU A 119 2.27 26.42 1.36
C GLU A 119 0.76 26.16 1.21
N ASP A 120 0.21 25.28 2.04
CA ASP A 120 -1.19 24.84 2.12
C ASP A 120 -1.84 24.61 0.74
N ARG A 121 -1.16 23.77 -0.05
CA ARG A 121 -1.55 23.44 -1.43
C ARG A 121 -1.16 22.02 -1.82
N VAL A 122 -1.70 21.57 -2.95
CA VAL A 122 -1.20 20.43 -3.72
C VAL A 122 0.27 20.65 -4.13
N ALA A 123 1.11 19.63 -3.98
CA ALA A 123 2.48 19.59 -4.49
C ALA A 123 2.80 18.28 -5.23
N ASP A 124 3.88 18.35 -6.02
CA ASP A 124 4.38 17.32 -6.92
C ASP A 124 5.83 16.96 -6.51
N SER A 125 6.10 15.71 -6.15
CA SER A 125 7.43 15.27 -5.72
C SER A 125 8.43 15.20 -6.88
N TYR A 126 8.00 15.23 -8.15
CA TYR A 126 8.93 15.39 -9.27
C TYR A 126 9.72 16.71 -9.20
N GLN A 127 9.19 17.74 -8.54
CA GLN A 127 9.90 19.01 -8.30
C GLN A 127 11.04 18.89 -7.28
N LEU A 128 11.18 17.76 -6.57
CA LEU A 128 12.29 17.49 -5.64
C LEU A 128 13.53 16.89 -6.33
N ARG A 129 13.42 16.46 -7.59
CA ARG A 129 14.54 15.87 -8.36
C ARG A 129 15.56 16.96 -8.73
N GLU A 130 16.85 16.61 -8.70
CA GLU A 130 17.89 17.51 -9.20
C GLU A 130 17.65 17.83 -10.70
N GLY A 131 17.71 19.11 -11.06
CA GLY A 131 17.43 19.57 -12.43
C GLY A 131 15.96 19.50 -12.86
N ALA A 132 15.01 19.30 -11.93
CA ALA A 132 13.58 19.28 -12.24
C ALA A 132 13.14 20.53 -13.03
N SER A 133 12.45 20.31 -14.15
CA SER A 133 11.70 21.34 -14.85
C SER A 133 10.28 21.42 -14.28
N PRO A 134 9.57 22.57 -14.37
CA PRO A 134 8.20 22.69 -13.90
C PRO A 134 7.27 21.64 -14.54
N SER A 135 6.74 20.74 -13.72
CA SER A 135 5.82 19.67 -14.12
C SER A 135 4.36 19.99 -13.78
N LYS A 136 3.46 19.24 -14.43
CA LYS A 136 2.05 19.14 -14.03
C LYS A 136 1.94 18.14 -12.88
N THR A 137 1.12 18.42 -11.87
CA THR A 137 1.07 17.57 -10.69
C THR A 137 0.50 16.21 -11.07
N THR A 138 1.29 15.17 -10.82
CA THR A 138 0.97 13.80 -11.19
C THR A 138 0.45 13.03 -9.98
N HIS A 139 -0.75 12.49 -10.09
CA HIS A 139 -1.23 11.43 -9.23
C HIS A 139 -0.73 10.08 -9.76
N ASP A 140 -0.38 9.18 -8.85
CA ASP A 140 -0.23 7.75 -9.09
C ASP A 140 -0.87 7.04 -7.90
N HIS A 141 -1.78 6.08 -8.14
CA HIS A 141 -2.53 5.40 -7.06
C HIS A 141 -1.65 4.35 -6.34
N LEU A 142 -0.61 4.81 -5.64
CA LEU A 142 0.48 3.99 -5.09
C LEU A 142 0.03 2.77 -4.27
N ARG A 143 -1.11 2.85 -3.57
CA ARG A 143 -1.71 1.78 -2.77
C ARG A 143 -3.23 1.78 -2.91
N GLN A 144 -3.88 0.61 -2.79
CA GLN A 144 -5.34 0.56 -2.66
C GLN A 144 -5.79 1.20 -1.34
N ALA A 145 -6.75 2.13 -1.40
CA ALA A 145 -7.38 2.66 -0.20
C ALA A 145 -8.35 1.61 0.40
N PRO A 146 -8.28 1.32 1.72
CA PRO A 146 -9.13 0.31 2.35
C PRO A 146 -10.56 0.82 2.58
N LEU A 147 -11.53 -0.10 2.69
CA LEU A 147 -12.96 0.23 2.87
C LEU A 147 -13.21 1.25 4.00
N TRP A 148 -12.63 1.03 5.18
CA TRP A 148 -12.81 1.91 6.35
C TRP A 148 -12.37 3.35 6.08
N LEU A 149 -11.36 3.55 5.21
CA LEU A 149 -10.87 4.88 4.84
C LEU A 149 -11.85 5.58 3.92
N TRP A 150 -12.37 4.87 2.91
CA TRP A 150 -13.42 5.39 2.05
C TRP A 150 -14.69 5.74 2.83
N GLU A 151 -15.07 4.93 3.83
CA GLU A 151 -16.20 5.23 4.72
C GLU A 151 -15.96 6.46 5.60
N LYS A 152 -14.76 6.64 6.17
CA LYS A 152 -14.39 7.86 6.90
C LYS A 152 -14.42 9.09 6.01
N LEU A 153 -13.75 9.06 4.85
CA LEU A 153 -13.70 10.20 3.91
C LEU A 153 -15.12 10.56 3.41
N TYR A 154 -15.95 9.57 3.10
CA TYR A 154 -17.35 9.79 2.73
C TYR A 154 -18.18 10.37 3.87
N ALA A 155 -17.98 9.93 5.12
CA ALA A 155 -18.68 10.47 6.28
C ALA A 155 -18.31 11.93 6.58
N PHE A 156 -17.07 12.36 6.29
CA PHE A 156 -16.63 13.74 6.47
C PHE A 156 -16.99 14.68 5.31
N ASN A 157 -16.90 14.21 4.06
CA ASN A 157 -17.23 15.00 2.87
C ASN A 157 -17.67 14.09 1.70
N PRO A 158 -18.96 13.71 1.60
CA PRO A 158 -19.44 12.79 0.55
C PRO A 158 -19.03 13.20 -0.88
N PRO A 159 -19.13 14.49 -1.28
CA PRO A 159 -18.67 14.95 -2.60
C PRO A 159 -17.18 14.74 -2.92
N CYS A 160 -16.29 14.57 -1.94
CA CYS A 160 -14.87 14.33 -2.24
C CYS A 160 -14.66 12.93 -2.84
N VAL A 161 -15.37 11.91 -2.34
CA VAL A 161 -15.24 10.53 -2.82
C VAL A 161 -15.89 10.36 -4.19
N GLU A 162 -17.03 11.01 -4.44
CA GLU A 162 -17.64 11.03 -5.78
C GLU A 162 -16.72 11.71 -6.81
N ARG A 163 -16.18 12.88 -6.48
CA ARG A 163 -15.22 13.60 -7.35
C ARG A 163 -13.92 12.83 -7.55
N PHE A 164 -13.46 12.06 -6.57
CA PHE A 164 -12.30 11.17 -6.75
C PHE A 164 -12.60 10.11 -7.81
N ALA A 165 -13.72 9.41 -7.67
CA ALA A 165 -14.16 8.38 -8.62
C ALA A 165 -14.41 8.93 -10.04
N GLU A 166 -14.93 10.15 -10.18
CA GLU A 166 -14.96 10.86 -11.46
C GLU A 166 -13.54 11.16 -11.99
N GLY A 167 -12.65 11.59 -11.11
CA GLY A 167 -11.25 11.92 -11.42
C GLY A 167 -10.42 10.73 -11.88
N ILE A 168 -10.69 9.50 -11.40
CA ILE A 168 -9.96 8.29 -11.83
C ILE A 168 -9.99 8.12 -13.36
N ASN A 169 -11.03 8.60 -14.06
CA ASN A 169 -11.10 8.59 -15.52
C ASN A 169 -9.91 9.30 -16.21
N GLY A 170 -9.19 10.20 -15.52
CA GLY A 170 -7.98 10.85 -16.02
C GLY A 170 -6.77 9.91 -16.19
N HIS A 171 -6.86 8.66 -15.74
CA HIS A 171 -5.85 7.61 -15.95
C HIS A 171 -5.98 6.91 -17.32
N TRP A 172 -7.09 7.11 -18.05
CA TRP A 172 -7.14 6.73 -19.47
C TRP A 172 -6.24 7.67 -20.30
N THR A 173 -5.62 7.16 -21.36
CA THR A 173 -4.70 7.92 -22.22
C THR A 173 -5.37 8.47 -23.48
N GLU A 174 -4.74 9.46 -24.13
CA GLU A 174 -5.17 9.96 -25.44
C GLU A 174 -5.06 8.86 -26.53
N GLY A 175 -6.08 8.73 -27.39
CA GLY A 175 -6.01 7.91 -28.62
C GLY A 175 -6.69 6.53 -28.55
N GLU A 176 -6.48 5.73 -29.59
CA GLU A 176 -7.07 4.39 -29.78
C GLU A 176 -5.99 3.37 -30.23
N PRO A 177 -6.11 2.06 -29.88
CA PRO A 177 -7.13 1.45 -29.03
C PRO A 177 -7.02 1.95 -27.58
N LEU A 178 -8.13 1.99 -26.83
CA LEU A 178 -8.14 2.40 -25.42
C LEU A 178 -6.99 1.76 -24.59
N GLU A 179 -6.25 2.60 -23.88
CA GLU A 179 -5.09 2.25 -23.03
C GLU A 179 -5.13 3.14 -21.79
N TYR A 180 -4.91 2.58 -20.59
CA TYR A 180 -4.73 3.38 -19.38
C TYR A 180 -3.24 3.52 -19.04
N ILE A 181 -2.94 4.40 -18.10
CA ILE A 181 -1.64 4.55 -17.48
C ILE A 181 -1.86 4.78 -15.98
N ARG A 182 -0.96 4.31 -15.12
CA ARG A 182 -1.06 4.53 -13.66
C ARG A 182 -1.03 6.00 -13.21
N HIS A 183 -0.73 6.94 -14.12
CA HIS A 183 -0.63 8.38 -13.87
C HIS A 183 -1.89 9.15 -14.28
N ALA A 184 -2.26 10.19 -13.54
CA ALA A 184 -3.25 11.18 -13.96
C ALA A 184 -2.85 12.60 -13.51
N TYR A 185 -3.36 13.64 -14.18
CA TYR A 185 -3.12 15.03 -13.76
C TYR A 185 -4.08 15.43 -12.62
N ILE A 186 -3.57 16.18 -11.63
CA ILE A 186 -4.40 16.75 -10.56
C ILE A 186 -4.88 18.17 -10.92
N ASP A 187 -4.04 18.94 -11.62
CA ASP A 187 -4.28 20.35 -11.94
C ASP A 187 -4.86 20.60 -13.35
N GLU A 188 -5.17 19.56 -14.13
CA GLU A 188 -5.66 19.72 -15.51
C GLU A 188 -6.60 18.58 -15.94
N LYS A 189 -7.83 18.91 -16.39
CA LYS A 189 -8.79 17.92 -16.93
C LYS A 189 -8.45 17.53 -18.38
N ARG A 190 -7.35 16.78 -18.58
CA ARG A 190 -7.07 16.06 -19.83
C ARG A 190 -6.42 14.69 -19.60
N PRO A 191 -6.53 13.74 -20.54
CA PRO A 191 -5.81 12.47 -20.49
C PRO A 191 -4.28 12.65 -20.53
N TYR A 192 -3.55 11.61 -20.17
CA TYR A 192 -2.11 11.55 -20.43
C TYR A 192 -1.84 11.19 -21.91
N ALA A 193 -0.86 11.87 -22.52
CA ALA A 193 -0.33 11.48 -23.83
C ALA A 193 0.48 10.17 -23.71
N ARG A 194 0.37 9.28 -24.71
CA ARG A 194 1.03 7.97 -24.67
C ARG A 194 2.54 8.09 -24.84
N GLY A 195 3.28 7.41 -23.95
CA GLY A 195 4.71 7.16 -24.13
C GLY A 195 4.98 5.92 -25.00
N GLU A 196 6.26 5.62 -25.21
CA GLU A 196 6.72 4.38 -25.87
C GLU A 196 6.37 3.12 -25.07
N ARG A 197 6.19 3.30 -23.76
CA ARG A 197 5.61 2.36 -22.81
C ARG A 197 4.18 2.75 -22.44
N SER A 198 3.34 1.78 -22.13
CA SER A 198 1.98 2.02 -21.62
C SER A 198 1.95 2.40 -20.14
N CYS A 199 2.82 1.83 -19.31
CA CYS A 199 2.82 2.03 -17.85
C CYS A 199 1.45 1.72 -17.17
N ASP A 200 0.67 0.81 -17.78
CA ASP A 200 -0.53 0.20 -17.23
C ASP A 200 -0.16 -0.97 -16.32
N PHE A 201 0.01 -0.71 -15.04
CA PHE A 201 0.39 -1.74 -14.07
C PHE A 201 -0.88 -2.46 -13.56
N PRO A 202 -1.04 -3.80 -13.73
CA PRO A 202 -2.28 -4.51 -13.41
C PRO A 202 -2.89 -4.24 -12.04
N ARG A 203 -2.07 -4.02 -11.01
CA ARG A 203 -2.51 -3.71 -9.65
C ARG A 203 -3.44 -2.49 -9.61
N HIS A 204 -3.08 -1.41 -10.33
CA HIS A 204 -3.82 -0.15 -10.34
C HIS A 204 -5.23 -0.32 -10.89
N GLY A 205 -5.41 -1.19 -11.91
CA GLY A 205 -6.74 -1.52 -12.43
C GLY A 205 -7.65 -2.17 -11.38
N GLY A 206 -7.07 -2.93 -10.43
CA GLY A 206 -7.78 -3.47 -9.27
C GLY A 206 -8.21 -2.39 -8.28
N PHE A 207 -7.35 -1.39 -8.04
CA PHE A 207 -7.65 -0.29 -7.12
C PHE A 207 -8.78 0.58 -7.68
N TYR A 208 -8.68 0.98 -8.94
CA TYR A 208 -9.71 1.77 -9.62
C TYR A 208 -11.08 1.07 -9.61
N ILE A 209 -11.11 -0.25 -9.83
CA ILE A 209 -12.34 -1.06 -9.72
C ILE A 209 -12.92 -1.02 -8.30
N PHE A 210 -12.09 -1.10 -7.25
CA PHE A 210 -12.53 -1.04 -5.85
C PHE A 210 -13.07 0.35 -5.47
N ASP A 211 -12.40 1.42 -5.91
CA ASP A 211 -12.80 2.80 -5.63
C ASP A 211 -14.11 3.17 -6.36
N TRP A 212 -14.25 2.77 -7.64
CA TRP A 212 -15.51 2.91 -8.38
C TRP A 212 -16.63 2.03 -7.78
N ALA A 213 -16.32 0.84 -7.29
CA ALA A 213 -17.28 -0.04 -6.62
C ALA A 213 -17.83 0.61 -5.34
N PHE A 214 -16.98 1.24 -4.53
CA PHE A 214 -17.41 2.01 -3.38
C PHE A 214 -18.27 3.22 -3.79
N ALA A 215 -17.79 4.02 -4.75
CA ALA A 215 -18.51 5.22 -5.21
C ALA A 215 -19.89 4.89 -5.79
N TYR A 216 -20.01 3.80 -6.55
CA TYR A 216 -21.29 3.28 -7.04
C TYR A 216 -22.25 2.97 -5.88
N LEU A 217 -21.82 2.28 -4.83
CA LEU A 217 -22.68 1.95 -3.67
C LEU A 217 -23.11 3.17 -2.84
N LYS A 218 -22.51 4.35 -3.04
CA LYS A 218 -22.92 5.59 -2.38
C LYS A 218 -23.76 6.52 -3.27
N THR A 219 -23.73 6.33 -4.60
CA THR A 219 -24.31 7.27 -5.58
C THR A 219 -25.28 6.63 -6.59
N GLU A 220 -25.31 5.29 -6.67
CA GLU A 220 -26.02 4.48 -7.68
C GLU A 220 -25.68 4.83 -9.15
N ARG A 221 -24.59 5.57 -9.37
CA ARG A 221 -24.16 6.07 -10.69
C ARG A 221 -23.70 4.97 -11.63
N THR A 222 -24.42 4.80 -12.73
CA THR A 222 -24.17 3.73 -13.71
C THR A 222 -22.94 3.97 -14.60
N ASP A 223 -22.41 5.19 -14.65
CA ASP A 223 -21.13 5.47 -15.31
C ASP A 223 -19.94 4.85 -14.57
N PHE A 224 -19.97 4.76 -13.23
CA PHE A 224 -18.97 4.00 -12.47
C PHE A 224 -19.04 2.50 -12.77
N VAL A 225 -20.23 1.94 -12.99
CA VAL A 225 -20.40 0.52 -13.39
C VAL A 225 -19.75 0.27 -14.76
N GLN A 226 -19.94 1.18 -15.73
CA GLN A 226 -19.32 1.09 -17.05
C GLN A 226 -17.78 1.16 -16.98
N GLN A 227 -17.21 1.98 -16.08
CA GLN A 227 -15.76 2.03 -15.86
C GLN A 227 -15.23 0.73 -15.23
N ILE A 228 -15.94 0.17 -14.25
CA ILE A 228 -15.61 -1.13 -13.65
C ILE A 228 -15.62 -2.23 -14.71
N GLU A 229 -16.66 -2.31 -15.55
CA GLU A 229 -16.74 -3.31 -16.63
C GLU A 229 -15.59 -3.15 -17.63
N THR A 230 -15.31 -1.91 -18.05
CA THR A 230 -14.24 -1.59 -19.00
C THR A 230 -12.85 -1.99 -18.46
N MET A 231 -12.53 -1.63 -17.22
CA MET A 231 -11.25 -1.99 -16.59
C MET A 231 -11.13 -3.50 -16.32
N LEU A 232 -12.25 -4.14 -15.95
CA LEU A 232 -12.31 -5.58 -15.71
C LEU A 232 -12.11 -6.39 -17.01
N ASP A 233 -12.56 -5.88 -18.16
CA ASP A 233 -12.29 -6.45 -19.49
C ASP A 233 -10.90 -6.10 -20.03
N TYR A 234 -10.35 -4.93 -19.68
CA TYR A 234 -9.05 -4.44 -20.19
C TYR A 234 -7.91 -5.45 -20.05
N TRP A 235 -7.75 -6.05 -18.87
CA TRP A 235 -6.69 -7.02 -18.60
C TRP A 235 -6.98 -8.43 -19.06
N TRP A 236 -8.25 -8.76 -19.27
CA TRP A 236 -8.69 -10.14 -19.44
C TRP A 236 -8.00 -10.79 -20.64
N GLU A 237 -8.11 -10.21 -21.83
CA GLU A 237 -7.51 -10.77 -23.06
C GLU A 237 -5.99 -10.52 -23.20
N LYS A 238 -5.34 -9.92 -22.18
CA LYS A 238 -3.88 -9.71 -22.15
C LYS A 238 -3.11 -10.85 -21.47
N ARG A 239 -3.80 -11.67 -20.66
CA ARG A 239 -3.24 -12.79 -19.89
C ARG A 239 -2.60 -13.87 -20.76
N ASP A 240 -1.70 -14.68 -20.19
CA ASP A 240 -1.23 -15.92 -20.81
C ASP A 240 -2.07 -17.15 -20.39
N ASP A 241 -1.73 -18.32 -20.95
CA ASP A 241 -2.43 -19.59 -20.73
C ASP A 241 -2.35 -20.09 -19.26
N LEU A 242 -1.46 -19.54 -18.43
CA LEU A 242 -1.43 -19.82 -16.99
C LEU A 242 -2.41 -18.95 -16.20
N GLY A 243 -2.79 -17.79 -16.75
CA GLY A 243 -3.56 -16.74 -16.10
C GLY A 243 -2.71 -15.53 -15.68
N LEU A 244 -1.43 -15.45 -16.08
CA LEU A 244 -0.51 -14.40 -15.65
C LEU A 244 -0.56 -13.17 -16.56
N LEU A 245 -0.33 -12.00 -15.95
CA LEU A 245 -0.23 -10.71 -16.63
C LEU A 245 1.22 -10.23 -16.73
N GLN A 246 1.48 -9.42 -17.76
CA GLN A 246 2.73 -8.68 -17.89
C GLN A 246 2.79 -7.52 -16.91
N THR A 247 4.00 -7.02 -16.63
CA THR A 247 4.23 -5.83 -15.79
C THR A 247 3.50 -4.60 -16.33
N GLU A 248 3.45 -4.47 -17.66
CA GLU A 248 2.67 -3.51 -18.44
C GLU A 248 2.35 -4.14 -19.81
N SER A 249 1.32 -3.67 -20.52
CA SER A 249 0.88 -4.32 -21.77
C SER A 249 1.69 -3.96 -23.02
N ARG A 250 2.51 -2.91 -22.97
CA ARG A 250 3.30 -2.41 -24.10
C ARG A 250 4.61 -1.77 -23.63
N SER A 251 5.73 -2.29 -24.11
CA SER A 251 7.09 -1.75 -23.92
C SER A 251 7.90 -1.88 -25.23
N PRO A 252 8.93 -1.04 -25.46
CA PRO A 252 9.92 -1.23 -26.53
C PRO A 252 10.63 -2.58 -26.43
N GLU A 253 11.02 -3.20 -27.56
CA GLU A 253 11.66 -4.53 -27.54
C GLU A 253 13.06 -4.55 -26.91
N ASP A 254 13.71 -3.38 -26.84
CA ASP A 254 14.99 -3.12 -26.20
C ASP A 254 14.88 -2.68 -24.73
N ASP A 255 13.67 -2.41 -24.21
CA ASP A 255 13.43 -2.31 -22.77
C ASP A 255 13.38 -3.72 -22.17
N VAL A 256 14.57 -4.30 -21.97
CA VAL A 256 14.77 -5.61 -21.35
C VAL A 256 14.21 -5.70 -19.92
N ASP A 257 13.89 -4.57 -19.29
CA ASP A 257 13.35 -4.57 -17.94
C ASP A 257 11.85 -4.85 -17.87
N PHE A 258 11.11 -4.58 -18.95
CA PHE A 258 9.65 -4.67 -19.02
C PHE A 258 9.11 -5.45 -20.23
N TYR A 259 9.82 -5.47 -21.37
CA TYR A 259 9.39 -6.18 -22.57
C TYR A 259 9.20 -7.68 -22.32
N ARG A 260 7.95 -8.12 -22.49
CA ARG A 260 7.52 -9.50 -22.25
C ARG A 260 7.83 -10.02 -20.84
N ILE A 261 7.90 -9.16 -19.83
CA ILE A 261 8.09 -9.58 -18.44
C ILE A 261 6.72 -9.83 -17.79
N ASN A 262 6.51 -11.03 -17.23
CA ASN A 262 5.37 -11.37 -16.40
C ASN A 262 5.60 -10.92 -14.95
N ALA A 263 4.55 -10.43 -14.29
CA ALA A 263 4.61 -9.91 -12.91
C ALA A 263 3.58 -10.63 -12.00
N PRO A 264 3.96 -11.77 -11.37
CA PRO A 264 3.07 -12.53 -10.51
C PRO A 264 2.44 -11.71 -9.38
N GLY A 265 3.22 -10.87 -8.69
CA GLY A 265 2.73 -10.04 -7.59
C GLY A 265 1.64 -9.04 -8.01
N GLN A 266 1.78 -8.43 -9.19
CA GLN A 266 0.75 -7.51 -9.71
C GLN A 266 -0.50 -8.27 -10.19
N THR A 267 -0.32 -9.47 -10.75
CA THR A 267 -1.42 -10.37 -11.11
C THR A 267 -2.22 -10.77 -9.86
N LEU A 268 -1.55 -11.15 -8.77
CA LEU A 268 -2.18 -11.44 -7.48
C LEU A 268 -2.91 -10.21 -6.92
N SER A 269 -2.27 -9.04 -6.92
CA SER A 269 -2.86 -7.79 -6.41
C SER A 269 -4.19 -7.49 -7.11
N LEU A 270 -4.23 -7.52 -8.45
CA LEU A 270 -5.48 -7.39 -9.21
C LEU A 270 -6.51 -8.47 -8.80
N GLY A 271 -6.10 -9.74 -8.72
CA GLY A 271 -6.98 -10.83 -8.32
C GLY A 271 -7.62 -10.63 -6.94
N VAL A 272 -6.87 -10.13 -5.96
CA VAL A 272 -7.36 -9.86 -4.59
C VAL A 272 -8.28 -8.64 -4.56
N SER A 273 -7.93 -7.53 -5.24
CA SER A 273 -8.81 -6.36 -5.36
C SER A 273 -10.15 -6.70 -6.01
N LEU A 274 -10.16 -7.63 -6.98
CA LEU A 274 -11.39 -8.14 -7.59
C LEU A 274 -12.24 -8.98 -6.61
N LEU A 275 -11.64 -9.71 -5.67
CA LEU A 275 -12.40 -10.41 -4.62
C LEU A 275 -13.06 -9.43 -3.65
N GLU A 276 -12.35 -8.42 -3.16
CA GLU A 276 -12.92 -7.39 -2.28
C GLU A 276 -14.04 -6.62 -2.97
N SER A 277 -13.81 -6.20 -4.22
CA SER A 277 -14.80 -5.48 -5.02
C SER A 277 -16.06 -6.32 -5.25
N ALA A 278 -15.89 -7.64 -5.44
CA ALA A 278 -17.00 -8.57 -5.61
C ALA A 278 -17.82 -8.78 -4.33
N GLU A 279 -17.19 -8.86 -3.15
CA GLU A 279 -17.93 -8.92 -1.89
C GLU A 279 -18.64 -7.58 -1.61
N LEU A 280 -17.96 -6.45 -1.86
CA LEU A 280 -18.50 -5.11 -1.68
C LEU A 280 -19.79 -4.89 -2.49
N ILE A 281 -19.81 -5.23 -3.79
CA ILE A 281 -20.98 -4.99 -4.66
C ILE A 281 -21.95 -6.18 -4.75
N ALA A 282 -21.72 -7.29 -4.04
CA ALA A 282 -22.42 -8.56 -4.20
C ALA A 282 -23.95 -8.44 -4.17
N GLY A 283 -24.49 -7.58 -3.28
CA GLY A 283 -25.94 -7.38 -3.11
C GLY A 283 -26.58 -6.45 -4.14
N ALA A 284 -25.80 -5.65 -4.86
CA ALA A 284 -26.28 -4.65 -5.82
C ALA A 284 -26.06 -5.09 -7.28
N LEU A 285 -24.90 -5.69 -7.57
CA LEU A 285 -24.49 -6.12 -8.92
C LEU A 285 -24.00 -7.58 -8.89
N PRO A 286 -24.88 -8.56 -8.60
CA PRO A 286 -24.50 -9.96 -8.36
C PRO A 286 -23.81 -10.64 -9.56
N ASP A 287 -24.23 -10.32 -10.79
CA ASP A 287 -23.63 -10.89 -12.01
C ASP A 287 -22.20 -10.36 -12.23
N LEU A 288 -21.99 -9.05 -12.01
CA LEU A 288 -20.67 -8.42 -12.10
C LEU A 288 -19.74 -8.92 -10.99
N ALA A 289 -20.25 -9.05 -9.77
CA ALA A 289 -19.53 -9.66 -8.65
C ALA A 289 -19.19 -11.14 -8.90
N THR A 290 -20.02 -11.87 -9.66
CA THR A 290 -19.71 -13.24 -10.09
C THR A 290 -18.57 -13.23 -11.12
N ARG A 291 -18.67 -12.40 -12.16
CA ARG A 291 -17.61 -12.19 -13.17
C ARG A 291 -16.28 -11.79 -12.54
N MET A 292 -16.30 -10.93 -11.52
CA MET A 292 -15.10 -10.56 -10.74
C MET A 292 -14.48 -11.76 -10.02
N ARG A 293 -15.27 -12.57 -9.28
CA ARG A 293 -14.77 -13.77 -8.58
C ARG A 293 -14.22 -14.83 -9.52
N GLU A 294 -14.78 -14.97 -10.72
CA GLU A 294 -14.29 -15.88 -11.76
C GLU A 294 -12.93 -15.42 -12.32
N ARG A 295 -12.78 -14.13 -12.65
CA ARG A 295 -11.51 -13.58 -13.16
C ARG A 295 -10.43 -13.53 -12.09
N ALA A 296 -10.80 -13.18 -10.85
CA ALA A 296 -9.93 -13.26 -9.68
C ALA A 296 -9.34 -14.65 -9.48
N ALA A 297 -10.16 -15.71 -9.60
CA ALA A 297 -9.69 -17.08 -9.48
C ALA A 297 -8.61 -17.40 -10.53
N VAL A 298 -8.78 -16.99 -11.79
CA VAL A 298 -7.78 -17.19 -12.85
C VAL A 298 -6.47 -16.45 -12.59
N TYR A 299 -6.52 -15.21 -12.07
CA TYR A 299 -5.32 -14.45 -11.71
C TYR A 299 -4.58 -15.04 -10.49
N ILE A 300 -5.31 -15.53 -9.49
CA ILE A 300 -4.77 -16.26 -8.32
C ILE A 300 -4.12 -17.58 -8.76
N ASP A 301 -4.79 -18.34 -9.63
CA ASP A 301 -4.27 -19.55 -10.26
C ASP A 301 -2.98 -19.26 -11.04
N GLY A 302 -2.93 -18.14 -11.77
CA GLY A 302 -1.76 -17.69 -12.51
C GLY A 302 -0.57 -17.40 -11.59
N PHE A 303 -0.79 -16.62 -10.52
CA PHE A 303 0.23 -16.36 -9.48
C PHE A 303 0.82 -17.67 -8.93
N LEU A 304 -0.04 -18.63 -8.55
CA LEU A 304 0.39 -19.92 -8.00
C LEU A 304 1.07 -20.85 -9.01
N LYS A 305 0.98 -20.56 -10.32
CA LYS A 305 1.67 -21.27 -11.41
C LYS A 305 2.95 -20.58 -11.89
N ALA A 306 3.27 -19.38 -11.38
CA ALA A 306 4.55 -18.74 -11.63
C ALA A 306 5.71 -19.58 -11.04
N PRO A 307 6.96 -19.44 -11.53
CA PRO A 307 8.06 -20.36 -11.20
C PRO A 307 8.69 -20.14 -9.80
N HIS A 308 7.85 -20.08 -8.77
CA HIS A 308 8.25 -20.10 -7.35
C HIS A 308 8.86 -21.45 -6.97
N ASP A 309 9.84 -21.44 -6.06
CA ASP A 309 10.35 -22.64 -5.39
C ASP A 309 10.23 -22.43 -3.87
N LEU A 310 9.07 -22.80 -3.34
CA LEU A 310 8.70 -22.59 -1.94
C LEU A 310 9.50 -23.47 -0.97
N GLU A 311 10.12 -24.56 -1.43
CA GLU A 311 11.01 -25.40 -0.63
C GLU A 311 12.39 -24.76 -0.44
N ARG A 312 12.81 -23.91 -1.39
CA ARG A 312 14.09 -23.17 -1.35
C ARG A 312 13.94 -21.69 -0.99
N GLY A 313 12.74 -21.21 -0.66
CA GLY A 313 12.48 -19.80 -0.35
C GLY A 313 12.61 -18.85 -1.55
N ILE A 314 12.39 -19.34 -2.78
CA ILE A 314 12.51 -18.53 -4.00
C ILE A 314 11.13 -17.99 -4.39
N TYR A 315 10.89 -16.72 -4.09
CA TYR A 315 9.67 -16.01 -4.40
C TYR A 315 9.88 -15.13 -5.64
N VAL A 316 9.32 -15.50 -6.80
CA VAL A 316 9.52 -14.77 -8.05
C VAL A 316 8.74 -13.45 -8.05
N ASN A 317 9.47 -12.34 -8.21
CA ASN A 317 8.90 -11.01 -8.44
C ASN A 317 8.56 -10.82 -9.93
N SER A 318 9.44 -11.26 -10.84
CA SER A 318 9.21 -11.18 -12.29
C SER A 318 9.98 -12.24 -13.09
N PHE A 319 9.47 -12.61 -14.27
CA PHE A 319 10.08 -13.61 -15.16
C PHE A 319 9.72 -13.41 -16.65
N HIS A 320 10.49 -13.98 -17.58
CA HIS A 320 10.26 -13.80 -19.02
C HIS A 320 9.08 -14.63 -19.56
N ARG A 321 8.06 -13.99 -20.15
CA ARG A 321 6.81 -14.61 -20.65
C ARG A 321 7.07 -15.61 -21.76
N GLY A 322 6.63 -16.85 -21.52
CA GLY A 322 6.89 -18.02 -22.39
C GLY A 322 8.12 -18.84 -21.97
N SER A 323 8.71 -18.53 -20.82
CA SER A 323 9.79 -19.30 -20.17
C SER A 323 9.50 -19.52 -18.69
N SER A 324 10.37 -20.24 -17.99
CA SER A 324 10.42 -20.29 -16.53
C SER A 324 11.63 -19.51 -15.96
N GLU A 325 12.25 -18.63 -16.75
CA GLU A 325 13.47 -17.90 -16.37
C GLU A 325 13.11 -16.66 -15.54
N ALA A 326 13.32 -16.77 -14.22
CA ALA A 326 13.11 -15.70 -13.27
C ALA A 326 14.09 -14.54 -13.52
N LYS A 327 13.56 -13.35 -13.74
CA LYS A 327 14.30 -12.10 -13.91
C LYS A 327 14.62 -11.44 -12.57
N GLY A 328 13.74 -11.61 -11.58
CA GLY A 328 13.95 -11.09 -10.22
C GLY A 328 13.13 -11.81 -9.17
N THR A 329 13.65 -11.85 -7.96
CA THR A 329 13.04 -12.50 -6.79
C THR A 329 12.79 -11.49 -5.68
N MET A 330 11.66 -11.62 -4.99
CA MET A 330 11.32 -10.83 -3.80
C MET A 330 12.27 -11.22 -2.65
N PRO A 331 13.07 -10.29 -2.09
CA PRO A 331 13.87 -10.57 -0.91
C PRO A 331 13.00 -10.73 0.35
N ILE A 332 13.58 -11.25 1.43
CA ILE A 332 12.97 -11.19 2.77
C ILE A 332 13.15 -9.79 3.39
N TRP A 333 14.31 -9.17 3.16
CA TRP A 333 14.69 -7.87 3.71
C TRP A 333 15.39 -7.02 2.65
N GLY A 334 15.12 -5.71 2.62
CA GLY A 334 15.82 -4.77 1.74
C GLY A 334 15.09 -4.52 0.42
N SER A 335 13.81 -4.16 0.50
CA SER A 335 13.05 -3.71 -0.66
C SER A 335 13.59 -2.38 -1.20
N VAL A 336 13.51 -2.23 -2.52
CA VAL A 336 13.91 -1.02 -3.27
C VAL A 336 12.85 -0.75 -4.34
N TYR A 337 12.92 0.40 -5.04
CA TYR A 337 11.92 0.72 -6.06
C TYR A 337 11.81 -0.39 -7.12
N GLY A 338 10.59 -0.90 -7.33
CA GLY A 338 10.30 -2.02 -8.25
C GLY A 338 10.61 -3.42 -7.73
N ASN A 339 11.23 -3.58 -6.55
CA ASN A 339 11.54 -4.88 -5.96
C ASN A 339 11.04 -4.98 -4.50
N TRP A 340 9.80 -5.41 -4.37
CA TRP A 340 9.08 -5.62 -3.11
C TRP A 340 9.62 -6.79 -2.27
N PRO A 341 9.42 -6.78 -0.93
CA PRO A 341 9.74 -7.90 -0.06
C PRO A 341 8.66 -9.00 -0.13
N ALA A 342 9.01 -10.24 0.22
CA ALA A 342 8.10 -11.38 0.08
C ALA A 342 6.85 -11.28 1.01
N CYS A 343 6.96 -10.63 2.18
CA CYS A 343 5.84 -10.48 3.13
C CYS A 343 4.64 -9.72 2.56
N TYR A 344 4.89 -8.73 1.71
CA TYR A 344 3.89 -7.90 1.04
C TYR A 344 2.98 -8.78 0.16
N ALA A 345 3.55 -9.64 -0.71
CA ALA A 345 2.76 -10.57 -1.50
C ALA A 345 2.08 -11.66 -0.63
N ALA A 346 2.72 -12.08 0.47
CA ALA A 346 2.15 -13.04 1.41
C ALA A 346 0.91 -12.48 2.11
N LEU A 347 0.93 -11.21 2.52
CA LEU A 347 -0.23 -10.53 3.10
C LEU A 347 -1.39 -10.42 2.11
N PHE A 348 -1.15 -10.24 0.82
CA PHE A 348 -2.24 -10.26 -0.17
C PHE A 348 -2.79 -11.68 -0.39
N ALA A 349 -1.93 -12.70 -0.31
CA ALA A 349 -2.35 -14.09 -0.33
C ALA A 349 -3.22 -14.44 0.90
N LEU A 350 -2.90 -13.91 2.09
CA LEU A 350 -3.74 -14.03 3.29
C LEU A 350 -5.04 -13.22 3.19
N CYS A 351 -5.00 -12.00 2.64
CA CYS A 351 -6.19 -11.19 2.35
C CYS A 351 -7.17 -11.95 1.45
N GLY A 352 -6.68 -12.46 0.30
CA GLY A 352 -7.45 -13.29 -0.62
C GLY A 352 -8.01 -14.55 0.04
N HIS A 353 -7.20 -15.23 0.87
CA HIS A 353 -7.65 -16.40 1.63
C HIS A 353 -8.74 -16.07 2.67
N ARG A 354 -8.65 -14.94 3.38
CA ARG A 354 -9.66 -14.49 4.35
C ARG A 354 -11.00 -14.17 3.68
N ILE A 355 -10.97 -13.56 2.50
CA ILE A 355 -12.17 -13.29 1.69
C ILE A 355 -12.75 -14.59 1.14
N ARG A 356 -11.89 -15.47 0.61
CA ARG A 356 -12.29 -16.76 0.04
C ARG A 356 -11.21 -17.82 0.29
N PRO A 357 -11.40 -18.75 1.24
CA PRO A 357 -10.39 -19.72 1.64
C PRO A 357 -9.78 -20.49 0.46
N HIS A 358 -8.49 -20.25 0.21
CA HIS A 358 -7.71 -20.82 -0.87
C HIS A 358 -6.42 -21.44 -0.34
N GLN A 359 -6.27 -22.75 -0.46
CA GLN A 359 -5.17 -23.49 0.16
C GLN A 359 -3.80 -23.05 -0.36
N GLY A 360 -3.62 -22.92 -1.68
CA GLY A 360 -2.33 -22.55 -2.26
C GLY A 360 -1.87 -21.14 -1.90
N LEU A 361 -2.78 -20.19 -1.65
CA LEU A 361 -2.43 -18.84 -1.19
C LEU A 361 -1.91 -18.90 0.26
N PHE A 362 -2.58 -19.69 1.09
CA PHE A 362 -2.18 -19.90 2.49
C PHE A 362 -0.84 -20.65 2.59
N GLU A 363 -0.61 -21.67 1.78
CA GLU A 363 0.66 -22.40 1.71
C GLU A 363 1.81 -21.50 1.24
N TRP A 364 1.58 -20.61 0.28
CA TRP A 364 2.55 -19.60 -0.17
C TRP A 364 2.89 -18.63 0.96
N ALA A 365 1.90 -18.10 1.68
CA ALA A 365 2.11 -17.20 2.82
C ALA A 365 2.80 -17.89 4.01
N ILE A 366 2.43 -19.14 4.32
CA ILE A 366 3.10 -20.00 5.33
C ILE A 366 4.56 -20.26 4.95
N ALA A 367 4.87 -20.44 3.65
CA ALA A 367 6.25 -20.61 3.20
C ALA A 367 7.06 -19.33 3.44
N VAL A 368 6.55 -18.16 3.04
CA VAL A 368 7.21 -16.87 3.32
C VAL A 368 7.37 -16.64 4.83
N GLY A 369 6.34 -16.94 5.63
CA GLY A 369 6.38 -16.82 7.09
C GLY A 369 7.54 -17.60 7.72
N LYS A 370 7.83 -18.82 7.24
CA LYS A 370 9.03 -19.58 7.68
C LYS A 370 10.30 -18.83 7.33
N SER A 371 10.44 -18.30 6.12
CA SER A 371 11.63 -17.53 5.74
C SER A 371 11.83 -16.26 6.58
N TYR A 372 10.78 -15.63 7.11
CA TYR A 372 10.91 -14.54 8.11
C TYR A 372 11.33 -15.02 9.51
N LEU A 373 11.07 -16.28 9.87
CA LEU A 373 11.59 -16.90 11.10
C LEU A 373 13.03 -17.43 10.95
N GLU A 374 13.44 -17.77 9.72
CA GLU A 374 14.71 -18.43 9.40
C GLU A 374 15.79 -17.47 8.86
N THR A 375 15.41 -16.31 8.30
CA THR A 375 16.35 -15.35 7.68
C THR A 375 16.68 -14.20 8.62
N ASP A 376 17.94 -14.13 9.03
CA ASP A 376 18.45 -13.00 9.81
C ASP A 376 18.22 -11.66 9.11
N PHE A 377 17.65 -10.70 9.86
CA PHE A 377 17.60 -9.30 9.44
C PHE A 377 19.05 -8.78 9.21
N PRO A 378 19.36 -8.17 8.05
CA PRO A 378 20.73 -7.81 7.63
C PRO A 378 21.25 -6.51 8.25
N ASP A 379 22.57 -6.42 8.39
CA ASP A 379 23.28 -5.25 8.96
C ASP A 379 23.94 -4.36 7.88
N ASP A 380 24.01 -4.82 6.62
CA ASP A 380 24.77 -4.20 5.52
C ASP A 380 23.93 -3.36 4.53
N ILE A 381 22.60 -3.43 4.62
CA ILE A 381 21.66 -2.69 3.76
C ILE A 381 20.63 -1.88 4.56
N ALA A 382 20.17 -0.76 3.98
CA ALA A 382 19.17 0.12 4.57
C ALA A 382 17.74 -0.41 4.32
N VAL A 383 17.30 -1.36 5.13
CA VAL A 383 15.96 -1.99 5.06
C VAL A 383 14.87 -0.98 5.45
N PRO A 384 13.88 -0.70 4.60
CA PRO A 384 12.76 0.18 4.95
C PRO A 384 11.94 -0.33 6.15
N SER A 385 11.39 0.57 6.96
CA SER A 385 10.48 0.23 8.06
C SER A 385 9.20 -0.48 7.57
N MET A 386 8.85 -0.32 6.29
CA MET A 386 7.79 -1.07 5.62
C MET A 386 8.05 -2.58 5.66
N ASP A 387 9.25 -3.05 5.26
CA ASP A 387 9.63 -4.46 5.27
C ASP A 387 9.54 -5.03 6.70
N ALA A 388 10.09 -4.29 7.66
CA ALA A 388 10.08 -4.61 9.08
C ALA A 388 8.64 -4.76 9.62
N GLY A 389 7.77 -3.81 9.30
CA GLY A 389 6.36 -3.83 9.68
C GLY A 389 5.58 -4.97 9.02
N LEU A 390 5.66 -5.09 7.70
CA LEU A 390 4.93 -6.10 6.93
C LEU A 390 5.41 -7.54 7.22
N GLY A 391 6.70 -7.73 7.53
CA GLY A 391 7.25 -9.02 7.97
C GLY A 391 6.71 -9.44 9.34
N LEU A 392 6.62 -8.50 10.29
CA LEU A 392 6.01 -8.75 11.60
C LEU A 392 4.49 -8.96 11.50
N GLU A 393 3.82 -8.19 10.64
CA GLU A 393 2.39 -8.26 10.35
C GLU A 393 1.99 -9.60 9.75
N LEU A 394 2.82 -10.18 8.86
CA LEU A 394 2.65 -11.54 8.35
C LEU A 394 2.66 -12.58 9.47
N LEU A 395 3.58 -12.47 10.43
CA LEU A 395 3.66 -13.40 11.57
C LEU A 395 2.44 -13.25 12.50
N ALA A 396 1.96 -12.02 12.73
CA ALA A 396 0.72 -11.76 13.45
C ALA A 396 -0.50 -12.38 12.74
N ASP A 397 -0.59 -12.25 11.41
CA ASP A 397 -1.73 -12.76 10.66
C ASP A 397 -1.73 -14.29 10.51
N LEU A 398 -0.56 -14.92 10.38
CA LEU A 398 -0.41 -16.37 10.45
C LEU A 398 -0.74 -16.92 11.84
N TYR A 399 -0.47 -16.18 12.92
CA TYR A 399 -0.93 -16.57 14.26
C TYR A 399 -2.46 -16.54 14.36
N ASP A 400 -3.11 -15.47 13.92
CA ASP A 400 -4.57 -15.32 13.92
C ASP A 400 -5.30 -16.43 13.11
N LEU A 401 -4.71 -16.86 11.97
CA LEU A 401 -5.27 -17.92 11.13
C LEU A 401 -4.99 -19.36 11.61
N THR A 402 -3.94 -19.60 12.39
CA THR A 402 -3.52 -20.97 12.77
C THR A 402 -3.66 -21.30 14.25
N GLY A 403 -3.56 -20.30 15.12
CA GLY A 403 -3.34 -20.49 16.56
C GLY A 403 -1.98 -21.11 16.95
N GLU A 404 -1.06 -21.34 16.00
CA GLU A 404 0.25 -21.94 16.30
C GLU A 404 1.18 -20.91 16.95
N THR A 405 1.61 -21.17 18.20
CA THR A 405 2.39 -20.18 18.97
C THR A 405 3.70 -19.77 18.29
N ARG A 406 4.31 -20.63 17.46
CA ARG A 406 5.55 -20.33 16.71
C ARG A 406 5.51 -18.98 15.97
N TRP A 407 4.34 -18.57 15.49
CA TRP A 407 4.16 -17.31 14.77
C TRP A 407 4.14 -16.12 15.74
N LEU A 408 3.49 -16.26 16.90
CA LEU A 408 3.50 -15.27 17.98
C LEU A 408 4.87 -15.17 18.66
N ASP A 409 5.44 -16.30 19.06
CA ASP A 409 6.77 -16.42 19.70
C ASP A 409 7.87 -15.85 18.78
N GLY A 410 7.80 -16.19 17.49
CA GLY A 410 8.68 -15.65 16.45
C GLY A 410 8.45 -14.16 16.19
N GLY A 411 7.20 -13.71 16.11
CA GLY A 411 6.84 -12.30 15.96
C GLY A 411 7.32 -11.45 17.14
N LEU A 412 7.19 -11.93 18.38
CA LEU A 412 7.71 -11.28 19.59
C LEU A 412 9.25 -11.21 19.61
N THR A 413 9.92 -12.24 19.08
CA THR A 413 11.38 -12.27 18.92
C THR A 413 11.84 -11.27 17.86
N LEU A 414 11.15 -11.22 16.71
CA LEU A 414 11.40 -10.26 15.64
C LEU A 414 11.13 -8.82 16.11
N ALA A 415 10.02 -8.57 16.80
CA ALA A 415 9.66 -7.28 17.36
C ALA A 415 10.75 -6.73 18.30
N GLU A 416 11.39 -7.59 19.11
CA GLU A 416 12.52 -7.19 19.97
C GLU A 416 13.77 -6.79 19.16
N LYS A 417 14.12 -7.52 18.08
CA LYS A 417 15.21 -7.12 17.15
C LYS A 417 14.86 -5.79 16.44
N LEU A 418 13.65 -5.67 15.91
CA LEU A 418 13.19 -4.48 15.19
C LEU A 418 13.09 -3.24 16.08
N MET A 419 12.62 -3.37 17.33
CA MET A 419 12.58 -2.24 18.26
C MET A 419 13.98 -1.72 18.63
N ALA A 420 14.99 -2.59 18.72
CA ALA A 420 16.37 -2.18 18.95
C ALA A 420 16.98 -1.42 17.75
N ILE A 421 16.55 -1.72 16.52
CA ILE A 421 17.05 -1.09 15.28
C ILE A 421 16.32 0.23 15.01
N TYR A 422 14.99 0.22 15.06
CA TYR A 422 14.14 1.31 14.58
C TYR A 422 13.56 2.20 15.69
N MET A 423 13.25 1.63 16.86
CA MET A 423 12.55 2.31 17.97
C MET A 423 13.50 2.66 19.12
N ASP A 424 14.77 2.90 18.83
CA ASP A 424 15.78 3.33 19.80
C ASP A 424 15.55 4.77 20.32
N GLY A 425 15.00 5.65 19.48
CA GLY A 425 14.45 6.95 19.85
C GLY A 425 12.96 6.92 20.24
N ASP A 426 12.30 8.08 20.27
CA ASP A 426 10.85 8.18 20.51
C ASP A 426 10.00 8.01 19.23
N LEU A 427 10.60 8.23 18.05
CA LEU A 427 10.00 7.95 16.74
C LEU A 427 10.76 6.81 16.03
N PRO A 428 10.10 5.97 15.21
CA PRO A 428 10.77 5.03 14.34
C PRO A 428 11.68 5.73 13.33
N ARG A 429 12.79 5.07 12.96
CA ARG A 429 13.57 5.42 11.75
C ARG A 429 12.72 5.16 10.49
N GLY A 430 13.02 5.81 9.37
CA GLY A 430 12.44 5.45 8.07
C GLY A 430 12.96 4.11 7.54
N ALA A 431 14.25 3.83 7.74
CA ALA A 431 14.94 2.59 7.37
C ALA A 431 16.05 2.28 8.40
N SER A 432 16.65 1.09 8.36
CA SER A 432 17.88 0.82 9.11
C SER A 432 19.01 1.77 8.66
N GLY A 433 19.88 2.17 9.60
CA GLY A 433 21.03 3.04 9.32
C GLY A 433 20.75 4.55 9.17
N ILE A 434 19.50 5.00 9.05
CA ILE A 434 19.15 6.45 8.94
C ILE A 434 18.49 7.01 10.21
N ASP A 435 18.66 8.31 10.48
CA ASP A 435 18.23 8.94 11.75
C ASP A 435 17.09 9.96 11.64
N TRP A 436 16.30 9.88 10.56
CA TRP A 436 15.04 10.60 10.43
C TRP A 436 13.85 9.62 10.31
N TYR A 437 12.67 10.10 10.66
CA TYR A 437 11.40 9.46 10.31
C TYR A 437 11.03 9.87 8.89
N GLU A 438 10.59 8.93 8.06
CA GLU A 438 10.07 9.20 6.71
C GLU A 438 8.86 8.33 6.39
N SER A 439 7.66 8.91 6.28
CA SER A 439 6.40 8.17 6.13
C SER A 439 6.34 7.31 4.86
N GLN A 440 6.99 7.78 3.79
CA GLN A 440 7.14 7.05 2.51
C GLN A 440 7.82 5.68 2.69
N MET A 441 8.78 5.56 3.62
CA MET A 441 9.46 4.30 3.93
C MET A 441 8.65 3.35 4.84
N GLY A 442 7.40 3.69 5.15
CA GLY A 442 6.46 2.83 5.90
C GLY A 442 6.67 2.63 7.42
N PRO A 443 7.18 3.60 8.21
CA PRO A 443 7.20 3.48 9.68
C PRO A 443 5.80 3.28 10.30
N SER A 444 4.74 3.68 9.59
CA SER A 444 3.34 3.40 9.93
C SER A 444 3.00 1.91 9.96
N PHE A 445 3.59 1.09 9.08
CA PHE A 445 3.43 -0.37 9.11
C PHE A 445 4.21 -1.00 10.28
N LEU A 446 5.39 -0.45 10.61
CA LEU A 446 6.15 -0.90 11.79
C LEU A 446 5.39 -0.62 13.09
N GLN A 447 4.79 0.58 13.23
CA GLN A 447 3.90 0.89 14.34
C GLN A 447 2.70 -0.07 14.42
N HIS A 448 2.08 -0.38 13.28
CA HIS A 448 0.95 -1.31 13.19
C HIS A 448 1.33 -2.73 13.64
N GLY A 449 2.35 -3.33 13.02
CA GLY A 449 2.78 -4.70 13.36
C GLY A 449 3.26 -4.85 14.80
N LEU A 450 3.98 -3.84 15.33
CA LEU A 450 4.39 -3.81 16.74
C LEU A 450 3.20 -3.71 17.69
N ALA A 451 2.18 -2.90 17.36
CA ALA A 451 0.94 -2.85 18.15
C ALA A 451 0.17 -4.18 18.06
N ARG A 452 0.03 -4.76 16.86
CA ARG A 452 -0.77 -5.97 16.62
C ARG A 452 -0.19 -7.17 17.35
N ILE A 453 1.11 -7.43 17.22
CA ILE A 453 1.77 -8.57 17.90
C ILE A 453 1.73 -8.41 19.43
N ALA A 454 1.82 -7.17 19.94
CA ALA A 454 1.77 -6.91 21.37
C ALA A 454 0.36 -7.04 21.95
N LEU A 455 -0.67 -6.60 21.23
CA LEU A 455 -2.08 -6.85 21.59
C LEU A 455 -2.38 -8.35 21.59
N MET A 456 -1.97 -9.09 20.56
CA MET A 456 -2.11 -10.55 20.52
C MET A 456 -1.43 -11.25 21.69
N ALA A 457 -0.24 -10.80 22.09
CA ALA A 457 0.51 -11.37 23.21
C ALA A 457 -0.05 -10.97 24.60
N ARG A 458 -0.77 -9.85 24.70
CA ARG A 458 -1.37 -9.35 25.95
C ARG A 458 -2.79 -9.89 26.17
N ASP A 459 -3.61 -9.83 25.13
CA ASP A 459 -5.06 -10.02 25.18
C ASP A 459 -5.53 -11.32 24.53
N GLY A 460 -4.71 -11.93 23.66
CA GLY A 460 -5.01 -13.14 22.92
C GLY A 460 -5.70 -12.90 21.57
N LEU A 461 -6.59 -13.82 21.18
CA LEU A 461 -7.38 -13.77 19.96
C LEU A 461 -8.89 -13.74 20.28
N PRO A 462 -9.73 -13.04 19.50
CA PRO A 462 -9.37 -12.24 18.32
C PRO A 462 -8.65 -10.94 18.70
N CYS A 463 -7.71 -10.51 17.86
CA CYS A 463 -7.02 -9.24 18.06
C CYS A 463 -7.91 -8.07 17.60
N ILE A 464 -8.04 -7.05 18.45
CA ILE A 464 -8.77 -5.81 18.15
C ILE A 464 -8.14 -4.99 17.02
N LEU A 465 -6.81 -5.06 16.86
CA LEU A 465 -6.13 -4.57 15.67
C LEU A 465 -6.19 -5.65 14.59
N GLU A 466 -7.18 -5.53 13.71
CA GLU A 466 -7.22 -6.21 12.41
C GLU A 466 -5.95 -5.93 11.61
N GLY A 467 -5.50 -6.91 10.83
CA GLY A 467 -4.30 -6.75 10.00
C GLY A 467 -4.42 -5.72 8.87
N ASP A 468 -3.27 -5.34 8.32
CA ASP A 468 -3.14 -4.32 7.28
C ASP A 468 -2.70 -4.90 5.92
N TYR A 469 -3.52 -4.66 4.90
CA TYR A 469 -3.32 -5.11 3.52
C TYR A 469 -3.12 -3.94 2.54
N THR A 470 -2.83 -2.73 3.05
CA THR A 470 -2.67 -1.52 2.21
C THR A 470 -1.32 -1.47 1.49
N ALA A 471 -0.37 -2.37 1.79
CA ALA A 471 0.94 -2.51 1.12
C ALA A 471 0.95 -2.52 -0.44
N ARG A 472 -0.17 -2.97 -1.04
CA ARG A 472 -0.33 -3.45 -2.42
C ARG A 472 -0.22 -2.44 -3.54
#